data_AF-A0A542SAM7-F1
#
_entry.id   AF-A0A542SAM7-F1
#
_cell.length_a   1.000
_cell.length_b   1.000
_cell.length_c   1.000
_cell.angle_alpha   90.00
_cell.angle_beta   90.00
_cell.angle_gamma   90.00
#
_symmetry.space_group_name_H-M   'P 1'
#
loop_
_entity.id
_entity.type
_entity.pdbx_description
1 polymer ?
#
loop_
_entity_poly.entity_id
_entity_poly.type
_entity_poly.pdbx_seq_one_letter_code
_entity_poly.pdbx_strand_id
1 'polypeptide(L)'
;MLDPTARDRLATLADVLIPGSGDFPSASGAGVPNDLIDRALGFRPDLVPAFTRALDLADGLDAEAALDLISSTHIAEFEALSTLVSGAYLQSPQVQQALNHRPAPRQANDDIDTYVDLLEVVVDRGFDIHGADLS
;
A
#
# COMPACT_ATOMS: atom_id res chain seq x y z
N MET A 1 -0.51 -6.63 -12.81
CA MET A 1 -1.16 -7.39 -11.73
C MET A 1 -0.43 -8.71 -11.63
N LEU A 2 -0.03 -9.12 -10.43
CA LEU A 2 0.71 -10.37 -10.21
C LEU A 2 -0.21 -11.58 -10.42
N ASP A 3 0.31 -12.60 -11.11
CA ASP A 3 -0.35 -13.90 -11.22
C ASP A 3 -0.25 -14.70 -9.90
N PRO A 4 -1.05 -15.77 -9.70
CA PRO A 4 -1.05 -16.53 -8.45
C PRO A 4 0.31 -17.11 -8.08
N THR A 5 1.06 -17.65 -9.03
CA THR A 5 2.38 -18.25 -8.79
C THR A 5 3.39 -17.21 -8.32
N ALA A 6 3.38 -16.02 -8.93
CA ALA A 6 4.22 -14.90 -8.52
C ALA A 6 3.83 -14.37 -7.14
N ARG A 7 2.55 -14.44 -6.75
CA ARG A 7 2.08 -14.09 -5.40
C ARG A 7 2.56 -15.09 -4.36
N ASP A 8 2.49 -16.38 -4.66
CA ASP A 8 2.99 -17.42 -3.75
C ASP A 8 4.50 -17.27 -3.54
N ARG A 9 5.26 -17.00 -4.61
CA ARG A 9 6.69 -16.72 -4.53
C ARG A 9 7.00 -15.45 -3.74
N LEU A 10 6.22 -14.39 -3.96
CA LEU A 10 6.33 -13.17 -3.15
C LEU A 10 6.05 -13.45 -1.68
N ALA A 11 5.08 -14.30 -1.35
CA ALA A 11 4.74 -14.64 0.04
C ALA A 11 5.93 -15.27 0.77
N THR A 12 6.60 -16.26 0.16
CA THR A 12 7.75 -16.93 0.77
C THR A 12 8.94 -15.98 0.93
N LEU A 13 9.27 -15.19 -0.09
CA LEU A 13 10.34 -14.19 -0.02
C LEU A 13 10.04 -13.11 1.04
N ALA A 14 8.80 -12.63 1.09
CA ALA A 14 8.41 -11.58 2.01
C ALA A 14 8.41 -12.05 3.47
N ASP A 15 8.09 -13.32 3.74
CA ASP A 15 8.18 -13.90 5.08
C ASP A 15 9.64 -14.09 5.54
N VAL A 16 10.59 -14.35 4.63
CA VAL A 16 12.02 -14.33 5.02
C VAL A 16 12.46 -12.91 5.37
N LEU A 17 12.01 -11.90 4.61
CA LEU A 17 12.32 -10.50 4.89
C LEU A 17 11.65 -9.99 6.18
N ILE A 18 10.41 -10.45 6.47
CA ILE A 18 9.61 -10.05 7.62
C ILE A 18 8.90 -11.30 8.20
N PRO A 19 9.59 -12.08 9.06
CA PRO A 19 9.09 -13.38 9.55
C PRO A 19 7.97 -13.31 10.59
N GLY A 20 7.62 -12.11 11.06
CA GLY A 20 6.65 -11.92 12.14
C GLY A 20 7.24 -12.20 13.51
N SER A 21 6.73 -11.49 14.52
CA SER A 21 7.19 -11.62 15.91
C SER A 21 6.17 -11.03 16.89
N GLY A 22 5.75 -11.82 17.88
CA GLY A 22 4.79 -11.36 18.89
C GLY A 22 3.49 -10.89 18.26
N ASP A 23 3.13 -9.62 18.48
CA ASP A 23 1.92 -9.00 17.93
C ASP A 23 2.06 -8.59 16.44
N PHE A 24 3.27 -8.65 15.89
CA PHE A 24 3.54 -8.31 14.50
C PHE A 24 3.40 -9.56 13.61
N PRO A 25 2.47 -9.58 12.64
CA PRO A 25 2.35 -10.70 11.71
C PRO A 25 3.58 -10.77 10.78
N SER A 26 3.79 -11.91 10.14
CA SER A 26 4.72 -11.99 9.00
C SER A 26 4.20 -11.16 7.82
N ALA A 27 5.02 -10.94 6.79
CA ALA A 27 4.56 -10.19 5.61
C ALA A 27 3.35 -10.83 4.94
N SER A 28 3.36 -12.16 4.76
CA SER A 28 2.22 -12.90 4.21
C SER A 28 1.01 -12.82 5.14
N GLY A 29 1.21 -12.96 6.45
CA GLY A 29 0.16 -12.81 7.46
C GLY A 29 -0.48 -11.43 7.46
N ALA A 30 0.31 -10.38 7.18
CA ALA A 30 -0.15 -9.01 7.06
C ALA A 30 -0.93 -8.72 5.76
N GLY A 31 -0.98 -9.68 4.83
CA GLY A 31 -1.63 -9.56 3.53
C GLY A 31 -0.80 -8.87 2.45
N VAL A 32 0.53 -8.78 2.61
CA VAL A 32 1.43 -8.15 1.63
C VAL A 32 1.25 -8.72 0.21
N PRO A 33 1.29 -10.05 0.00
CA PRO A 33 1.22 -10.62 -1.35
C PRO A 33 -0.14 -10.49 -2.04
N ASN A 34 -1.15 -9.94 -1.35
CA ASN A 34 -2.51 -9.74 -1.85
C ASN A 34 -2.66 -8.31 -2.40
N ASP A 35 -3.66 -7.55 -1.95
CA ASP A 35 -3.95 -6.22 -2.49
C ASP A 35 -2.92 -5.17 -2.09
N LEU A 36 -2.15 -5.38 -1.02
CA LEU A 36 -1.20 -4.38 -0.50
C LEU A 36 -0.02 -4.17 -1.44
N ILE A 37 0.51 -5.24 -2.04
CA ILE A 37 1.59 -5.10 -3.03
C ILE A 37 1.10 -4.38 -4.29
N ASP A 38 -0.13 -4.63 -4.74
CA ASP A 38 -0.69 -3.95 -5.91
C ASP A 38 -0.80 -2.43 -5.68
N ARG A 39 -1.18 -2.01 -4.46
CA ARG A 39 -1.18 -0.59 -4.07
C ARG A 39 0.24 -0.01 -4.06
N ALA A 40 1.20 -0.71 -3.46
CA ALA A 40 2.58 -0.27 -3.40
C ALA A 40 3.19 -0.08 -4.81
N LEU A 41 2.94 -1.04 -5.72
CA LEU A 41 3.34 -0.95 -7.12
C LEU A 41 2.65 0.22 -7.84
N GLY A 42 1.39 0.52 -7.51
CA GLY A 42 0.68 1.69 -8.02
C GLY A 42 1.28 3.03 -7.57
N PHE A 43 1.83 3.11 -6.36
CA PHE A 43 2.51 4.31 -5.86
C PHE A 43 3.92 4.49 -6.42
N ARG A 44 4.61 3.38 -6.74
CA ARG A 44 5.99 3.37 -7.26
C ARG A 44 6.09 2.57 -8.57
N PRO A 45 5.47 3.05 -9.66
CA PRO A 45 5.50 2.36 -10.95
C PRO A 45 6.93 2.22 -11.51
N ASP A 46 7.85 3.09 -11.10
CA ASP A 46 9.27 3.04 -11.43
C ASP A 46 10.00 1.80 -10.89
N LEU A 47 9.52 1.21 -9.80
CA LEU A 47 10.11 0.00 -9.20
C LEU A 47 9.57 -1.31 -9.81
N VAL A 48 8.48 -1.24 -10.57
CA VAL A 48 7.81 -2.44 -11.14
C VAL A 48 8.75 -3.33 -11.95
N PRO A 49 9.63 -2.81 -12.85
CA PRO A 49 10.51 -3.66 -13.63
C PRO A 49 11.52 -4.43 -12.77
N ALA A 50 12.16 -3.74 -11.81
CA ALA A 50 13.14 -4.34 -10.92
C ALA A 50 12.50 -5.35 -9.96
N PHE A 51 11.30 -5.03 -9.45
CA PHE A 51 10.52 -5.94 -8.61
C PHE A 51 10.12 -7.22 -9.34
N THR A 52 9.60 -7.10 -10.56
CA THR A 52 9.18 -8.25 -11.37
C THR A 52 10.38 -9.15 -11.65
N ARG A 53 11.51 -8.55 -12.01
CA ARG A 53 12.77 -9.27 -12.23
C ARG A 53 13.29 -9.96 -10.97
N ALA A 54 13.11 -9.37 -9.79
CA ALA A 54 13.44 -10.03 -8.52
C ALA A 54 12.64 -11.34 -8.35
N LEU A 55 11.34 -11.33 -8.66
CA LEU A 55 10.50 -12.52 -8.61
C LEU A 55 10.92 -13.55 -9.65
N ASP A 56 11.32 -13.13 -10.86
CA ASP A 56 11.83 -14.04 -11.89
C ASP A 56 13.15 -14.71 -11.49
N LEU A 57 14.07 -13.95 -10.87
CA LEU A 57 15.34 -14.47 -10.37
C LEU A 57 15.17 -15.49 -9.25
N ALA A 58 14.11 -15.36 -8.46
CA ALA A 58 13.77 -16.28 -7.39
C ALA A 58 13.06 -17.56 -7.87
N ASP A 59 12.73 -17.68 -9.16
CA ASP A 59 12.01 -18.84 -9.67
C ASP A 59 12.85 -20.13 -9.53
N GLY A 60 12.22 -21.17 -8.98
CA GLY A 60 12.86 -22.47 -8.75
C GLY A 60 13.89 -22.52 -7.61
N LEU A 61 14.08 -21.43 -6.86
CA LEU A 61 14.98 -21.36 -5.70
C LEU A 61 14.19 -21.40 -4.38
N ASP A 62 14.83 -21.85 -3.30
CA ASP A 62 14.33 -21.58 -1.96
C ASP A 62 14.44 -20.08 -1.63
N ALA A 63 13.60 -19.58 -0.73
CA ALA A 63 13.44 -18.15 -0.51
C ALA A 63 14.72 -17.50 0.06
N GLU A 64 15.39 -18.17 0.98
CA GLU A 64 16.65 -17.74 1.57
C GLU A 64 17.76 -17.67 0.52
N ALA A 65 17.98 -18.73 -0.27
CA ALA A 65 18.98 -18.75 -1.33
C ALA A 65 18.67 -17.72 -2.43
N ALA A 66 17.40 -17.52 -2.76
CA ALA A 66 16.98 -16.48 -3.69
C ALA A 66 17.35 -15.09 -3.17
N LEU A 67 17.04 -14.78 -1.92
CA LEU A 67 17.38 -13.48 -1.33
C LEU A 67 18.89 -13.27 -1.19
N ASP A 68 19.65 -14.31 -0.88
CA ASP A 68 21.12 -14.26 -0.86
C ASP A 68 21.68 -13.96 -2.26
N LEU A 69 21.16 -14.63 -3.30
CA LEU A 69 21.54 -14.35 -4.69
C LEU A 69 21.20 -12.91 -5.10
N ILE A 70 19.97 -12.47 -4.84
CA ILE A 70 19.48 -11.17 -5.28
C ILE A 70 20.23 -10.06 -4.52
N SER A 71 20.39 -10.18 -3.20
CA SER A 71 21.10 -9.16 -2.40
C SER A 71 22.59 -9.03 -2.73
N SER A 72 23.24 -10.11 -3.15
CA SER A 72 24.67 -10.12 -3.48
C SER A 72 24.98 -9.67 -4.91
N THR A 73 24.10 -9.99 -5.86
CA THR A 73 24.40 -9.88 -7.30
C THR A 73 23.43 -8.95 -8.06
N HIS A 74 22.26 -8.67 -7.47
CA HIS A 74 21.15 -7.93 -8.10
C HIS A 74 20.59 -6.86 -7.16
N ILE A 75 21.45 -5.91 -6.77
CA ILE A 75 21.16 -4.91 -5.72
C ILE A 75 19.90 -4.10 -6.03
N ALA A 76 19.70 -3.67 -7.28
CA ALA A 76 18.53 -2.88 -7.66
C ALA A 76 17.22 -3.66 -7.50
N GLU A 77 17.22 -4.94 -7.87
CA GLU A 77 16.11 -5.86 -7.68
C GLU A 77 15.83 -6.13 -6.20
N PHE A 78 16.88 -6.28 -5.38
CA PHE A 78 16.74 -6.43 -3.93
C PHE A 78 16.17 -5.18 -3.27
N GLU A 79 16.65 -3.99 -3.66
CA GLU A 79 16.14 -2.70 -3.17
C GLU A 79 14.67 -2.50 -3.54
N ALA A 80 14.29 -2.80 -4.78
CA ALA A 80 12.90 -2.72 -5.21
C ALA A 80 12.00 -3.68 -4.42
N LEU A 81 12.43 -4.94 -4.27
CA LEU A 81 11.70 -5.97 -3.51
C LEU A 81 11.51 -5.55 -2.05
N SER A 82 12.60 -5.24 -1.34
CA SER A 82 12.56 -4.87 0.08
C SER A 82 11.79 -3.59 0.34
N THR A 83 11.93 -2.57 -0.53
CA THR A 83 11.19 -1.31 -0.43
C THR A 83 9.68 -1.52 -0.59
N LEU A 84 9.27 -2.26 -1.62
CA LEU A 84 7.84 -2.49 -1.90
C LEU A 84 7.19 -3.39 -0.86
N VAL A 85 7.87 -4.47 -0.44
CA VAL A 85 7.40 -5.36 0.63
C VAL A 85 7.23 -4.60 1.94
N SER A 86 8.24 -3.80 2.34
CA SER A 86 8.17 -3.02 3.58
C SER A 86 7.08 -1.94 3.51
N GLY A 87 6.98 -1.24 2.38
CA GLY A 87 5.96 -0.22 2.16
C GLY A 87 4.54 -0.78 2.14
N ALA A 88 4.35 -1.98 1.59
CA ALA A 88 3.09 -2.71 1.64
C ALA A 88 2.77 -3.20 3.06
N TYR A 89 3.76 -3.76 3.77
CA TYR A 89 3.62 -4.26 5.14
C TYR A 89 3.15 -3.17 6.10
N LEU A 90 3.79 -1.99 6.03
CA LEU A 90 3.43 -0.84 6.85
C LEU A 90 2.04 -0.28 6.54
N GLN A 91 1.45 -0.60 5.39
CA GLN A 91 0.05 -0.23 5.08
C GLN A 91 -0.97 -1.24 5.61
N SER A 92 -0.54 -2.38 6.15
CA SER A 92 -1.45 -3.39 6.69
C SER A 92 -2.19 -2.84 7.93
N PRO A 93 -3.54 -2.95 7.98
CA PRO A 93 -4.30 -2.55 9.15
C PRO A 93 -3.86 -3.26 10.44
N GLN A 94 -3.46 -4.53 10.32
CA GLN A 94 -2.98 -5.33 11.45
C GLN A 94 -1.67 -4.76 12.01
N VAL A 95 -0.73 -4.43 11.12
CA VAL A 95 0.56 -3.83 11.48
C VAL A 95 0.36 -2.42 12.05
N GLN A 96 -0.52 -1.63 11.46
CA GLN A 96 -0.87 -0.29 11.95
C GLN A 96 -1.46 -0.33 13.38
N GLN A 97 -2.29 -1.34 13.66
CA GLN A 97 -2.82 -1.59 15.01
C GLN A 97 -1.71 -2.02 15.98
N ALA A 98 -0.84 -2.95 15.59
CA ALA A 98 0.29 -3.40 16.40
C ALA A 98 1.27 -2.25 16.73
N LEU A 99 1.47 -1.31 15.79
CA LEU A 99 2.26 -0.10 16.01
C LEU A 99 1.59 0.93 16.92
N ASN A 100 0.32 0.74 17.31
CA ASN A 100 -0.51 1.77 17.93
C ASN A 100 -0.50 3.09 17.14
N HIS A 101 -0.41 3.00 15.81
CA HIS A 101 -0.27 4.18 14.98
C HIS A 101 -1.55 5.01 15.03
N ARG A 102 -1.44 6.23 15.54
CA ARG A 102 -2.50 7.24 15.39
C ARG A 102 -2.10 8.19 14.26
N PRO A 103 -2.87 8.27 13.17
CA PRO A 103 -2.63 9.31 12.18
C PRO A 103 -2.72 10.67 12.87
N ALA A 104 -1.79 11.57 12.54
CA ALA A 104 -1.83 12.92 13.07
C ALA A 104 -3.20 13.55 12.76
N PRO A 105 -3.78 14.33 13.70
CA PRO A 105 -5.00 15.06 13.41
C PRO A 105 -4.77 15.91 12.16
N ARG A 106 -5.56 15.67 11.11
CA ARG A 106 -5.58 16.54 9.94
C ARG A 106 -6.18 17.85 10.40
N GLN A 107 -5.40 18.94 10.34
CA GLN A 107 -6.01 20.26 10.42
C GLN A 107 -6.99 20.37 9.25
N ALA A 108 -8.26 20.65 9.56
CA ALA A 108 -9.17 21.12 8.54
C ALA A 108 -8.60 22.43 8.03
N ASN A 109 -8.16 22.46 6.78
CA ASN A 109 -7.91 23.72 6.10
C ASN A 109 -9.31 24.25 5.77
N ASP A 110 -9.85 25.04 6.70
CA ASP A 110 -11.07 25.80 6.53
C ASP A 110 -10.75 26.97 5.58
N ASP A 111 -10.48 26.66 4.31
CA ASP A 111 -10.51 27.65 3.23
C ASP A 111 -11.98 28.01 2.99
N ILE A 112 -12.53 28.73 3.97
CA ILE A 112 -13.91 29.18 4.05
C ILE A 112 -14.23 30.02 2.83
N ASP A 113 -13.27 30.81 2.35
CA ASP A 113 -13.43 31.67 1.17
C ASP A 113 -13.75 30.82 -0.06
N THR A 114 -12.98 29.75 -0.32
CA THR A 114 -13.29 28.80 -1.40
C THR A 114 -14.66 28.13 -1.23
N TYR A 115 -15.07 27.80 -0.01
CA TYR A 115 -16.40 27.24 0.27
C TYR A 115 -17.53 28.23 0.01
N VAL A 116 -17.34 29.51 0.38
CA VAL A 116 -18.32 30.58 0.18
C VAL A 116 -18.50 30.85 -1.32
N ASP A 117 -17.42 30.88 -2.10
CA ASP A 117 -17.48 31.06 -3.56
C ASP A 117 -18.23 29.90 -4.25
N LEU A 118 -18.03 28.67 -3.80
CA LEU A 118 -18.77 27.49 -4.29
C LEU A 118 -20.26 27.54 -3.94
N LEU A 119 -20.62 28.10 -2.79
CA LEU A 119 -22.00 28.27 -2.34
C LEU A 119 -22.71 29.43 -3.04
N GLU A 120 -22.00 30.48 -3.46
CA GLU A 120 -22.55 31.62 -4.20
C GLU A 120 -23.24 31.16 -5.49
N VAL A 121 -22.65 30.20 -6.21
CA VAL A 121 -23.26 29.59 -7.41
C VAL A 121 -24.59 28.88 -7.11
N VAL A 122 -24.73 28.29 -5.91
CA VAL A 122 -25.96 27.59 -5.50
C VAL A 122 -27.03 28.60 -5.08
N VAL A 123 -26.62 29.67 -4.40
CA VAL A 123 -27.52 30.78 -4.01
C VAL A 123 -28.06 31.50 -5.26
N ASP A 124 -27.21 31.80 -6.23
CA ASP A 124 -27.59 32.48 -7.48
C ASP A 124 -28.54 31.66 -8.36
N ARG A 125 -28.44 30.32 -8.30
CA ARG A 125 -29.38 29.42 -8.99
C ARG A 125 -30.74 29.35 -8.32
N GLY A 126 -30.84 29.76 -7.05
CA GLY A 126 -32.04 29.66 -6.23
C GLY A 126 -32.27 28.23 -5.71
N PHE A 127 -32.53 28.11 -4.40
CA PHE A 127 -33.00 26.86 -3.81
C PHE A 127 -34.47 26.67 -4.17
N ASP A 128 -34.78 25.74 -5.07
CA ASP A 128 -36.17 25.34 -5.32
C ASP A 128 -36.65 24.42 -4.19
N ILE A 129 -36.97 25.00 -3.04
CA ILE A 129 -37.64 24.30 -1.94
C ILE A 129 -39.14 24.18 -2.25
N HIS A 130 -39.49 23.36 -3.24
CA HIS A 130 -40.87 22.96 -3.44
C HIS A 130 -41.33 22.02 -2.33
N GLY A 131 -42.10 22.57 -1.38
CA GLY A 131 -43.04 21.82 -0.55
C GLY A 131 -42.73 21.77 0.95
N ALA A 132 -42.94 22.89 1.64
CA ALA A 132 -43.35 22.86 3.05
C ALA A 132 -44.39 23.97 3.25
N ASP A 133 -45.60 23.67 2.77
CA ASP A 133 -46.80 24.44 3.08
C ASP A 133 -47.05 24.33 4.59
N LEU A 134 -46.77 25.41 5.32
CA LEU A 134 -47.07 25.55 6.74
C LEU A 134 -48.45 26.19 6.86
N SER A 135 -49.44 25.39 7.26
CA SER A 135 -50.66 25.87 7.93
C SER A 135 -50.40 26.16 9.40
#